data_AF-A0A2S8V8P7-F1
#
_entry.id   AF-A0A2S8V8P7-F1
#
_cell.length_a   1.000
_cell.length_b   1.000
_cell.length_c   1.000
_cell.angle_alpha   90.00
_cell.angle_beta   90.00
_cell.angle_gamma   90.00
#
_symmetry.space_group_name_H-M   'P 1'
#
loop_
_entity.id
_entity.type
_entity.pdbx_description
1 polymer ?
#
loop_
_entity_poly.entity_id
_entity_poly.type
_entity_poly.pdbx_seq_one_letter_code
_entity_poly.pdbx_strand_id
1 'polypeptide(L)'
;MDLTLARVLLFGLSLAGIPLLVFAIKLIRGVFTEEIVAELPYTQKEAPFSIATAGTYAIWQKAPLLARTPVGEFRPEVRSSPSGRPLRLRVSWMRPSVNNGMTGRMELFRFFAPAGDYTIAFGEGASVSKVELALSALLPIRKSALPADYSLQVTKARSAFVLLAGIFLILIAAGCILGGFVLGISAHQFAGQAATALTR
;
A
#
# COMPACT_ATOMS: atom_id res chain seq x y z
N MET A 1 42.64 10.46 -9.02
CA MET A 1 41.56 9.94 -9.87
C MET A 1 41.37 10.91 -11.02
N ASP A 2 41.44 10.43 -12.25
CA ASP A 2 41.22 11.29 -13.42
C ASP A 2 39.78 11.82 -13.42
N LEU A 3 39.63 13.12 -13.68
CA LEU A 3 38.34 13.80 -13.66
C LEU A 3 37.35 13.20 -14.68
N THR A 4 37.87 12.61 -15.76
CA THR A 4 37.13 11.85 -16.76
C THR A 4 36.57 10.54 -16.22
N LEU A 5 37.37 9.78 -15.45
CA LEU A 5 36.93 8.54 -14.80
C LEU A 5 35.80 8.81 -13.81
N ALA A 6 35.92 9.87 -13.00
CA ALA A 6 34.88 10.27 -12.05
C ALA A 6 33.55 10.60 -12.76
N ARG A 7 33.60 11.26 -13.92
CA ARG A 7 32.39 11.56 -14.73
C ARG A 7 31.73 10.30 -15.27
N VAL A 8 32.52 9.38 -15.85
CA VAL A 8 31.99 8.13 -16.38
C VAL A 8 31.31 7.32 -15.27
N LEU A 9 31.89 7.31 -14.06
CA LEU A 9 31.28 6.66 -12.90
C LEU A 9 29.96 7.33 -12.46
N LEU A 10 29.89 8.67 -12.44
CA LEU A 10 28.68 9.40 -12.06
C LEU A 10 27.53 9.21 -13.06
N PHE A 11 27.83 9.26 -14.37
CA PHE A 11 26.83 8.94 -15.39
C PHE A 11 26.45 7.45 -15.34
N GLY A 12 27.40 6.55 -15.09
CA GLY A 12 27.13 5.13 -14.87
C GLY A 12 26.19 4.89 -13.69
N LEU A 13 26.34 5.65 -12.60
CA LEU A 13 25.45 5.58 -11.43
C LEU A 13 23.99 5.96 -11.79
N SER A 14 23.81 6.94 -12.67
CA SER A 14 22.47 7.34 -13.12
C SER A 14 21.80 6.25 -13.97
N LEU A 15 22.55 5.59 -14.86
CA LEU A 15 22.09 4.44 -15.63
C LEU A 15 21.77 3.23 -14.74
N ALA A 16 22.57 3.00 -13.69
CA ALA A 16 22.33 1.93 -12.71
C ALA A 16 21.13 2.20 -11.80
N GLY A 17 20.74 3.46 -11.59
CA GLY A 17 19.57 3.82 -10.79
C GLY A 17 18.24 3.41 -11.43
N ILE A 18 18.15 3.35 -12.76
CA ILE A 18 16.93 2.96 -13.49
C ILE A 18 16.50 1.51 -13.20
N PRO A 19 17.35 0.47 -13.38
CA PRO A 19 16.95 -0.90 -13.06
C PRO A 19 16.64 -1.07 -11.56
N LEU A 20 17.33 -0.34 -10.68
CA LEU A 20 17.03 -0.33 -9.25
C LEU A 20 15.61 0.23 -8.98
N LEU A 21 15.23 1.31 -9.65
CA LEU A 21 13.89 1.89 -9.56
C LEU A 21 12.81 0.91 -10.05
N VAL A 22 13.04 0.24 -11.20
CA VAL A 22 12.11 -0.76 -11.74
C VAL A 22 11.93 -1.93 -10.77
N PHE A 23 13.02 -2.40 -10.15
CA PHE A 23 12.96 -3.44 -9.14
C PHE A 23 12.17 -2.99 -7.90
N ALA A 24 12.41 -1.77 -7.41
CA ALA A 24 11.69 -1.21 -6.26
C ALA A 24 10.18 -1.09 -6.52
N ILE A 25 9.79 -0.62 -7.70
CA ILE A 25 8.38 -0.54 -8.11
C ILE A 25 7.76 -1.94 -8.18
N LYS A 26 8.45 -2.92 -8.77
CA LYS A 26 7.97 -4.31 -8.82
C LYS A 26 7.80 -4.90 -7.41
N LEU A 27 8.74 -4.62 -6.51
CA LEU A 27 8.69 -5.07 -5.12
C LEU A 27 7.43 -4.54 -4.41
N ILE A 28 7.17 -3.23 -4.54
CA ILE A 28 5.98 -2.58 -3.97
C ILE A 28 4.71 -3.13 -4.60
N ARG A 29 4.64 -3.27 -5.93
CA ARG A 29 3.47 -3.85 -6.60
C ARG A 29 3.18 -5.28 -6.13
N GLY A 30 4.22 -6.07 -5.88
CA GLY A 30 4.11 -7.40 -5.32
C GLY A 30 3.52 -7.41 -3.90
N VAL A 31 3.72 -6.35 -3.11
CA VAL A 31 3.09 -6.23 -1.77
C VAL A 31 1.57 -6.15 -1.88
N PHE A 32 1.07 -5.46 -2.90
CA PHE A 32 -0.37 -5.30 -3.16
C PHE A 32 -0.96 -6.41 -4.04
N THR A 33 -0.13 -7.35 -4.51
CA THR A 33 -0.59 -8.54 -5.22
C THR A 33 -1.03 -9.55 -4.16
N GLU A 34 -2.28 -9.42 -3.75
CA GLU A 34 -2.82 -10.17 -2.62
C GLU A 34 -3.47 -11.48 -3.04
N GLU A 35 -3.21 -12.53 -2.26
CA GLU A 35 -3.96 -13.77 -2.31
C GLU A 35 -5.28 -13.56 -1.57
N ILE A 36 -6.37 -13.48 -2.34
CA ILE A 36 -7.72 -13.34 -1.80
C ILE A 36 -8.14 -14.69 -1.24
N VAL A 37 -8.29 -14.77 0.08
CA VAL A 37 -8.66 -16.00 0.79
C VAL A 37 -10.18 -16.16 0.81
N ALA A 38 -10.90 -15.04 0.95
CA ALA A 38 -12.36 -15.03 0.88
C ALA A 38 -12.86 -13.66 0.43
N GLU A 39 -13.97 -13.66 -0.29
CA GLU A 39 -14.74 -12.47 -0.66
C GLU A 39 -16.16 -12.61 -0.11
N LEU A 40 -16.55 -11.66 0.73
CA LEU A 40 -17.88 -11.54 1.31
C LEU A 40 -18.58 -10.34 0.65
N PRO A 41 -19.56 -10.57 -0.25
CA PRO A 41 -20.41 -9.48 -0.72
C PRO A 41 -21.29 -8.96 0.43
N TYR A 42 -21.55 -7.66 0.46
CA TYR A 42 -22.38 -7.02 1.51
C TYR A 42 -23.84 -7.50 1.54
N THR A 43 -24.28 -8.25 0.53
CA THR A 43 -25.60 -8.91 0.51
C THR A 43 -25.68 -10.10 1.47
N GLN A 44 -24.54 -10.65 1.89
CA GLN A 44 -24.46 -11.74 2.86
C GLN A 44 -24.04 -11.19 4.22
N LYS A 45 -24.76 -11.60 5.28
CA LYS A 45 -24.47 -11.15 6.66
C LYS A 45 -23.20 -11.77 7.23
N GLU A 46 -22.92 -13.01 6.82
CA GLU A 46 -21.77 -13.80 7.29
C GLU A 46 -21.23 -14.66 6.15
N ALA A 47 -19.92 -14.89 6.10
CA ALA A 47 -19.31 -15.89 5.22
C ALA A 47 -18.28 -16.74 5.99
N PRO A 48 -18.34 -18.08 5.87
CA PRO A 48 -17.28 -18.94 6.36
C PRO A 48 -16.05 -18.84 5.44
N PHE A 49 -14.86 -18.92 6.04
CA PHE A 49 -13.60 -19.01 5.33
C PHE A 49 -12.61 -19.88 6.10
N SER A 50 -11.71 -20.54 5.38
CA SER A 50 -10.69 -21.41 5.99
C SER A 50 -9.30 -20.81 5.81
N ILE A 51 -8.51 -20.87 6.88
CA ILE A 51 -7.12 -20.43 6.90
C ILE A 51 -6.23 -21.67 6.90
N ALA A 52 -5.54 -21.90 5.79
CA ALA A 52 -4.64 -23.05 5.65
C ALA A 52 -3.32 -22.90 6.42
N THR A 53 -2.85 -21.68 6.66
CA THR A 53 -1.54 -21.42 7.30
C THR A 53 -1.67 -20.32 8.33
N ALA A 54 -1.10 -20.52 9.52
CA ALA A 54 -1.09 -19.48 10.55
C ALA A 54 -0.36 -18.21 10.04
N GLY A 55 -0.94 -17.04 10.30
CA GLY A 55 -0.36 -15.79 9.82
C GLY A 55 -1.17 -14.55 10.17
N THR A 56 -0.70 -13.40 9.67
CA THR A 56 -1.44 -12.14 9.73
C THR A 56 -2.32 -12.00 8.48
N TYR A 57 -3.58 -11.70 8.71
CA TYR A 57 -4.59 -11.47 7.69
C TYR A 57 -5.09 -10.03 7.78
N ALA A 58 -5.53 -9.51 6.65
CA ALA A 58 -6.06 -8.17 6.51
C ALA A 58 -7.49 -8.24 5.96
N ILE A 59 -8.34 -7.35 6.46
CA ILE A 59 -9.69 -7.14 5.97
C ILE A 59 -9.65 -5.91 5.07
N TRP A 60 -9.90 -6.13 3.78
CA TRP A 60 -9.99 -5.11 2.76
C TRP A 60 -11.44 -4.85 2.41
N GLN A 61 -11.76 -3.60 2.16
CA GLN A 61 -13.05 -3.19 1.63
C GLN A 61 -12.87 -2.78 0.18
N LYS A 62 -13.57 -3.45 -0.73
CA LYS A 62 -13.68 -3.06 -2.14
C LYS A 62 -14.92 -2.19 -2.31
N ALA A 63 -14.76 -1.05 -2.95
CA ALA A 63 -15.82 -0.10 -3.26
C ALA A 63 -15.58 0.55 -4.64
N PRO A 64 -16.64 1.02 -5.34
CA PRO A 64 -16.48 1.84 -6.53
C PRO A 64 -15.69 3.12 -6.23
N LEU A 65 -14.88 3.57 -7.19
CA LEU A 65 -14.17 4.85 -7.04
C LEU A 65 -15.19 5.98 -6.86
N LEU A 66 -15.00 6.84 -5.86
CA LEU A 66 -15.91 7.93 -5.46
C LEU A 66 -17.22 7.51 -4.75
N ALA A 67 -17.42 6.24 -4.44
CA ALA A 67 -18.56 5.83 -3.61
C ALA A 67 -18.26 6.07 -2.13
N ARG A 68 -19.21 6.68 -1.39
CA ARG A 68 -19.11 6.88 0.05
C ARG A 68 -19.01 5.53 0.72
N THR A 69 -17.82 5.17 1.18
CA THR A 69 -17.61 3.96 1.94
C THR A 69 -18.48 4.05 3.21
N PRO A 70 -19.39 3.10 3.48
CA PRO A 70 -20.16 3.08 4.72
C PRO A 70 -19.27 2.63 5.90
N VAL A 71 -18.13 3.31 6.09
CA VAL A 71 -17.18 3.09 7.20
C VAL A 71 -17.86 3.35 8.55
N GLY A 72 -18.99 4.07 8.53
CA GLY A 72 -19.80 4.46 9.68
C GLY A 72 -20.71 3.41 10.28
N GLU A 73 -21.12 2.40 9.51
CA GLU A 73 -22.31 1.61 9.84
C GLU A 73 -21.99 0.15 10.22
N PHE A 74 -20.79 -0.34 9.90
CA PHE A 74 -20.46 -1.75 10.02
C PHE A 74 -19.13 -1.97 10.73
N ARG A 75 -19.14 -2.81 11.77
CA ARG A 75 -17.95 -3.30 12.45
C ARG A 75 -17.72 -4.75 12.01
N PRO A 76 -16.79 -5.01 11.08
CA PRO A 76 -16.48 -6.40 10.72
C PRO A 76 -15.98 -7.12 11.98
N GLU A 77 -16.46 -8.34 12.19
CA GLU A 77 -16.07 -9.21 13.28
C GLU A 77 -15.64 -10.55 12.68
N VAL A 78 -14.50 -11.09 13.13
CA VAL A 78 -14.03 -12.41 12.71
C VAL A 78 -14.15 -13.33 13.92
N ARG A 79 -14.88 -14.43 13.77
CA ARG A 79 -15.09 -15.43 14.83
C ARG A 79 -14.49 -16.77 14.42
N SER A 80 -13.90 -17.47 15.37
CA SER A 80 -13.42 -18.84 15.17
C SER A 80 -14.62 -19.80 15.15
N SER A 81 -14.81 -20.58 14.09
CA SER A 81 -15.94 -21.50 13.96
C SER A 81 -15.96 -22.58 15.07
N PRO A 82 -14.82 -23.16 15.47
CA PRO A 82 -14.79 -24.16 16.56
C PRO A 82 -15.12 -23.61 17.95
N SER A 83 -14.80 -22.34 18.24
CA SER A 83 -14.91 -21.78 19.59
C SER A 83 -15.97 -20.69 19.74
N GLY A 84 -16.50 -20.18 18.62
CA GLY A 84 -17.39 -19.01 18.56
C GLY A 84 -16.73 -17.71 19.03
N ARG A 85 -15.45 -17.72 19.42
CA ARG A 85 -14.78 -16.58 20.04
C ARG A 85 -14.37 -15.55 19.00
N PRO A 86 -14.60 -14.25 19.26
CA PRO A 86 -14.15 -13.18 18.37
C PRO A 86 -12.63 -13.00 18.43
N LEU A 87 -12.04 -12.80 17.26
CA LEU A 87 -10.64 -12.44 17.12
C LEU A 87 -10.48 -10.94 17.33
N ARG A 88 -9.38 -10.56 17.97
CA ARG A 88 -9.04 -9.16 18.21
C ARG A 88 -8.54 -8.52 16.91
N LEU A 89 -9.40 -7.74 16.28
CA LEU A 89 -9.05 -6.92 15.12
C LEU A 89 -8.27 -5.68 15.56
N ARG A 90 -7.19 -5.34 14.84
CA ARG A 90 -6.43 -4.10 14.99
C ARG A 90 -6.70 -3.21 13.79
N VAL A 91 -6.95 -1.92 14.01
CA VAL A 91 -7.10 -0.95 12.92
C VAL A 91 -5.79 -0.88 12.15
N SER A 92 -5.87 -0.91 10.82
CA SER A 92 -4.68 -0.73 9.98
C SER A 92 -4.16 0.71 10.14
N TRP A 93 -2.92 0.88 10.58
CA TRP A 93 -2.33 2.20 10.85
C TRP A 93 -2.25 3.07 9.60
N MET A 94 -1.79 2.49 8.49
CA MET A 94 -1.56 3.24 7.25
C MET A 94 -2.75 3.20 6.28
N ARG A 95 -3.79 2.41 6.58
CA ARG A 95 -4.96 2.15 5.71
C ARG A 95 -4.62 2.19 4.21
N PRO A 96 -3.66 1.37 3.74
CA PRO A 96 -3.25 1.41 2.36
C PRO A 96 -4.46 1.22 1.45
N SER A 97 -4.53 2.04 0.40
CA SER A 97 -5.56 1.94 -0.62
C SER A 97 -4.94 1.64 -1.98
N VAL A 98 -5.59 0.76 -2.72
CA VAL A 98 -5.22 0.39 -4.09
C VAL A 98 -6.38 0.73 -4.99
N ASN A 99 -6.11 1.40 -6.10
CA ASN A 99 -7.10 1.81 -7.07
C ASN A 99 -6.79 1.16 -8.41
N ASN A 100 -7.81 0.62 -9.09
CA ASN A 100 -7.71 0.06 -10.43
C ASN A 100 -8.44 0.92 -11.50
N GLY A 101 -8.54 2.23 -11.29
CA GLY A 101 -9.22 3.20 -12.16
C GLY A 101 -10.75 3.21 -12.03
N MET A 102 -11.38 2.07 -11.75
CA MET A 102 -12.83 1.93 -11.58
C MET A 102 -13.27 1.58 -10.16
N THR A 103 -12.45 0.82 -9.43
CA THR A 103 -12.74 0.37 -8.06
C THR A 103 -11.53 0.62 -7.17
N GLY A 104 -11.80 1.05 -5.94
CA GLY A 104 -10.84 1.21 -4.87
C GLY A 104 -10.95 0.06 -3.86
N ARG A 105 -9.81 -0.43 -3.38
CA ARG A 105 -9.71 -1.37 -2.26
C ARG A 105 -8.98 -0.64 -1.14
N MET A 106 -9.51 -0.66 0.07
CA MET A 106 -8.88 -0.05 1.25
C MET A 106 -8.77 -1.04 2.38
N GLU A 107 -7.58 -1.13 2.98
CA GLU A 107 -7.35 -1.97 4.14
C GLU A 107 -7.92 -1.33 5.41
N LEU A 108 -8.81 -2.03 6.11
CA LEU A 108 -9.47 -1.54 7.33
C LEU A 108 -8.82 -2.09 8.60
N PHE A 109 -8.67 -3.41 8.66
CA PHE A 109 -8.24 -4.12 9.87
C PHE A 109 -7.20 -5.20 9.56
N ARG A 110 -6.37 -5.50 10.55
CA ARG A 110 -5.46 -6.65 10.57
C ARG A 110 -5.74 -7.52 11.78
N PHE A 111 -5.54 -8.83 11.62
CA PHE A 111 -5.64 -9.79 12.71
C PHE A 111 -4.67 -10.93 12.51
N PHE A 112 -4.24 -11.54 13.60
CA PHE A 112 -3.47 -12.78 13.56
C PHE A 112 -4.43 -13.95 13.77
N ALA A 113 -4.34 -14.97 12.92
CA ALA A 113 -5.16 -16.16 13.03
C ALA A 113 -4.30 -17.41 12.78
N PRO A 114 -4.38 -18.42 13.67
CA PRO A 114 -3.88 -19.77 13.39
C PRO A 114 -4.62 -20.44 12.24
N ALA A 115 -4.07 -21.55 11.73
CA ALA A 115 -4.78 -22.39 10.77
C ALA A 115 -6.08 -22.93 11.37
N GLY A 116 -7.17 -22.90 10.59
CA GLY A 116 -8.49 -23.33 11.02
C GLY A 116 -9.62 -22.58 10.31
N ASP A 117 -10.84 -22.87 10.72
CA ASP A 117 -12.06 -22.30 10.12
C ASP A 117 -12.59 -21.13 10.92
N TYR A 118 -13.01 -20.09 10.19
CA TYR A 118 -13.47 -18.84 10.73
C TYR A 118 -14.71 -18.36 9.97
N THR A 119 -15.48 -17.50 10.61
CA THR A 119 -16.61 -16.80 9.99
C THR A 119 -16.38 -15.31 10.12
N ILE A 120 -16.49 -14.58 9.01
CA ILE A 120 -16.51 -13.13 9.00
C ILE A 120 -17.97 -12.67 8.99
N ALA A 121 -18.32 -11.77 9.90
CA ALA A 121 -19.66 -11.24 10.08
C ALA A 121 -19.65 -9.71 10.11
N PHE A 122 -20.74 -9.10 9.66
CA PHE A 122 -20.98 -7.68 9.86
C PHE A 122 -21.66 -7.45 11.22
N GLY A 123 -20.92 -7.00 12.23
CA GLY A 123 -21.48 -6.57 13.50
C GLY A 123 -22.13 -5.18 13.39
N GLU A 124 -23.26 -4.98 14.07
CA GLU A 124 -23.90 -3.66 14.19
C GLU A 124 -23.06 -2.76 15.11
N GLY A 125 -22.53 -1.64 14.57
CA GLY A 125 -21.81 -0.64 15.38
C GLY A 125 -20.81 0.21 14.60
N ALA A 126 -20.66 1.47 15.02
CA ALA A 126 -19.76 2.44 14.38
C ALA A 126 -18.30 2.18 14.77
N SER A 127 -17.42 1.98 13.78
CA SER A 127 -15.97 1.78 13.98
C SER A 127 -15.12 3.00 13.58
N VAL A 128 -15.74 4.15 13.36
CA VAL A 128 -15.10 5.38 12.89
C VAL A 128 -14.92 6.42 13.99
N SER A 129 -13.80 7.14 13.89
CA SER A 129 -13.52 8.33 14.69
C SER A 129 -14.44 9.49 14.27
N LYS A 130 -14.86 10.34 15.21
CA LYS A 130 -15.72 11.52 14.99
C LYS A 130 -15.22 12.44 13.86
N VAL A 131 -13.91 12.44 13.60
CA VAL A 131 -13.25 13.21 12.54
C VAL A 131 -13.64 12.73 11.15
N GLU A 132 -13.79 11.42 10.96
CA GLU A 132 -14.17 10.81 9.67
C GLU A 132 -15.64 11.09 9.34
N LEU A 133 -16.49 11.12 10.37
CA LEU A 133 -17.88 11.56 10.29
C LEU A 133 -17.99 13.04 9.88
N ALA A 134 -17.18 13.92 10.49
CA ALA A 134 -17.15 15.35 10.17
C ALA A 134 -16.65 15.61 8.73
N LEU A 135 -15.62 14.89 8.28
CA LEU A 135 -15.07 15.03 6.93
C LEU A 135 -16.08 14.55 5.87
N SER A 136 -16.88 13.53 6.19
CA SER A 136 -17.93 13.02 5.31
C SER A 136 -19.14 13.95 5.15
N ALA A 137 -19.34 14.90 6.08
CA ALA A 137 -20.41 15.89 6.02
C ALA A 137 -20.04 17.11 5.16
N LEU A 138 -18.74 17.38 5.00
CA LEU A 138 -18.21 18.53 4.26
C LEU A 138 -18.01 18.28 2.75
N LEU A 139 -17.93 17.01 2.33
CA LEU A 139 -17.71 16.65 0.93
C LEU A 139 -19.04 16.24 0.26
N PRO A 140 -19.41 16.85 -0.88
CA PRO A 140 -20.64 16.50 -1.62
C PRO A 140 -20.44 15.21 -2.42
N ILE A 141 -20.35 14.08 -1.71
CA ILE A 141 -20.20 12.75 -2.30
C ILE A 141 -21.58 12.26 -2.73
N ARG A 142 -21.77 12.00 -4.04
CA ARG A 142 -23.03 11.50 -4.61
C ARG A 142 -23.49 10.22 -3.93
N LYS A 143 -24.83 10.04 -3.91
CA LYS A 143 -25.63 8.93 -3.34
C LYS A 143 -24.87 7.60 -3.26
N SER A 144 -24.96 6.96 -2.10
CA SER A 144 -24.52 5.61 -1.80
C SER A 144 -24.74 4.68 -3.01
N ALA A 145 -23.65 4.15 -3.57
CA ALA A 145 -23.73 3.00 -4.47
C ALA A 145 -24.49 1.87 -3.77
N LEU A 146 -25.18 1.01 -4.53
CA LEU A 146 -25.99 -0.05 -3.95
C LEU A 146 -25.12 -0.97 -3.06
N PRO A 147 -25.68 -1.58 -1.99
CA PRO A 147 -24.96 -2.54 -1.14
C PRO A 147 -24.29 -3.69 -1.94
N ALA A 148 -24.81 -4.00 -3.13
CA ALA A 148 -24.27 -5.02 -4.02
C ALA A 148 -22.88 -4.71 -4.58
N ASP A 149 -22.46 -3.43 -4.58
CA ASP A 149 -21.16 -3.00 -5.14
C ASP A 149 -20.03 -3.01 -4.09
N TYR A 150 -20.35 -3.33 -2.83
CA TYR A 150 -19.38 -3.44 -1.76
C TYR A 150 -19.08 -4.91 -1.45
N SER A 151 -17.79 -5.24 -1.35
CA SER A 151 -17.36 -6.53 -0.84
C SER A 151 -16.23 -6.37 0.18
N LEU A 152 -16.31 -7.15 1.26
CA LEU A 152 -15.20 -7.36 2.17
C LEU A 152 -14.35 -8.50 1.62
N GLN A 153 -13.04 -8.31 1.61
CA GLN A 153 -12.10 -9.32 1.17
C GLN A 153 -11.13 -9.60 2.30
N VAL A 154 -11.02 -10.87 2.67
CA VAL A 154 -9.99 -11.32 3.62
C VAL A 154 -8.79 -11.74 2.78
N THR A 155 -7.67 -11.08 3.01
CA THR A 155 -6.43 -11.35 2.28
C THR A 155 -5.28 -11.59 3.25
N LYS A 156 -4.27 -12.32 2.79
CA LYS A 156 -3.06 -12.54 3.59
C LYS A 156 -2.26 -11.24 3.65
N ALA A 157 -2.08 -10.70 4.85
CA ALA A 157 -1.35 -9.45 5.02
C ALA A 157 0.14 -9.69 4.71
N ARG A 158 0.68 -8.99 3.72
CA ARG A 158 2.14 -8.92 3.53
C ARG A 158 2.77 -8.00 4.56
N SER A 159 4.00 -8.32 4.93
CA SER A 159 4.74 -7.57 5.95
C SER A 159 4.94 -6.11 5.52
N ALA A 160 4.61 -5.17 6.41
CA ALA A 160 4.85 -3.74 6.19
C ALA A 160 6.32 -3.41 5.94
N PHE A 161 7.25 -4.24 6.42
CA PHE A 161 8.69 -4.10 6.18
C PHE A 161 9.06 -4.13 4.69
N VAL A 162 8.38 -4.95 3.87
CA VAL A 162 8.64 -5.02 2.43
C VAL A 162 8.19 -3.73 1.74
N LEU A 163 7.05 -3.16 2.16
CA LEU A 163 6.59 -1.86 1.65
C LEU A 163 7.58 -0.76 2.01
N LEU A 164 8.00 -0.71 3.28
CA LEU A 164 8.95 0.27 3.78
C LEU A 164 10.31 0.17 3.07
N ALA A 165 10.84 -1.05 2.93
CA ALA A 165 12.07 -1.32 2.18
C ALA A 165 11.95 -0.88 0.72
N GLY A 166 10.80 -1.13 0.07
CA GLY A 166 10.52 -0.66 -1.27
C GLY A 166 10.56 0.87 -1.39
N ILE A 167 10.00 1.59 -0.43
CA ILE A 167 10.04 3.07 -0.40
C ILE A 167 11.48 3.56 -0.28
N PHE A 168 12.28 2.99 0.64
CA PHE A 168 13.69 3.34 0.77
C PHE A 168 14.48 3.07 -0.51
N LEU A 169 14.21 1.94 -1.17
CA LEU A 169 14.81 1.60 -2.47
C LEU A 169 14.46 2.61 -3.57
N ILE A 170 13.22 3.10 -3.61
CA ILE A 170 12.82 4.18 -4.53
C ILE A 170 13.61 5.45 -4.25
N LEU A 171 13.74 5.85 -2.97
CA LEU A 171 14.47 7.06 -2.60
C LEU A 171 15.95 6.96 -2.98
N ILE A 172 16.58 5.81 -2.74
CA ILE A 172 17.97 5.55 -3.14
C ILE A 172 18.09 5.60 -4.67
N ALA A 173 17.19 4.94 -5.40
CA ALA A 173 17.22 4.93 -6.87
C ALA A 173 17.04 6.34 -7.44
N ALA A 174 16.10 7.12 -6.92
CA ALA A 174 15.90 8.52 -7.29
C ALA A 174 17.16 9.37 -7.00
N GLY A 175 17.80 9.14 -5.84
CA GLY A 175 19.07 9.77 -5.48
C GLY A 175 20.21 9.40 -6.43
N CYS A 176 20.32 8.14 -6.85
CA CYS A 176 21.33 7.70 -7.83
C CYS A 176 21.10 8.35 -9.21
N ILE A 177 19.85 8.42 -9.67
CA ILE A 177 19.50 9.02 -10.97
C ILE A 177 19.79 10.52 -10.94
N LEU A 178 19.19 11.25 -9.99
CA LEU A 178 19.32 12.71 -9.90
C LEU A 178 20.75 13.11 -9.53
N GLY A 179 21.33 12.47 -8.53
CA GLY A 179 22.69 12.75 -8.07
C GLY A 179 23.73 12.43 -9.12
N GLY A 180 23.64 11.26 -9.78
CA GLY A 180 24.55 10.89 -10.87
C GLY A 180 24.47 11.86 -12.05
N PHE A 181 23.25 12.29 -12.40
CA PHE A 181 23.03 13.23 -13.49
C PHE A 181 23.53 14.64 -13.17
N VAL A 182 23.12 15.21 -12.02
CA VAL A 182 23.50 16.58 -11.61
C VAL A 182 25.00 16.69 -11.36
N LEU A 183 25.59 15.76 -10.59
CA LEU A 183 27.03 15.78 -10.32
C LEU A 183 27.85 15.51 -11.58
N GLY A 184 27.35 14.66 -12.50
CA GLY A 184 27.96 14.42 -13.80
C GLY A 184 28.07 15.69 -14.64
N ILE A 185 27.02 16.53 -14.63
CA ILE A 185 27.01 17.83 -15.31
C ILE A 185 27.89 18.86 -14.59
N SER A 186 27.79 18.99 -13.27
CA SER A 186 28.58 19.96 -12.50
C SER A 186 30.09 19.69 -12.61
N ALA A 187 30.51 18.42 -12.73
CA ALA A 187 31.90 18.06 -12.97
C ALA A 187 32.45 18.62 -14.30
N HIS A 188 31.60 18.97 -15.28
CA HIS A 188 32.01 19.70 -16.49
C HIS A 188 32.41 21.15 -16.18
N GLN A 189 31.61 21.84 -15.36
CA GLN A 189 31.80 23.26 -15.05
C GLN A 189 33.11 23.52 -14.29
N PHE A 190 33.43 22.67 -13.32
CA PHE A 190 34.68 22.79 -12.53
C PHE A 190 35.94 22.58 -13.38
N ALA A 191 35.90 21.70 -14.38
CA ALA A 191 37.04 21.51 -15.29
C ALA A 191 37.24 22.70 -16.23
N GLY A 192 36.15 23.29 -16.72
CA GLY A 192 36.19 24.48 -17.57
C GLY A 192 36.81 25.67 -16.84
N GLN A 193 36.42 25.89 -15.58
CA GLN A 193 36.94 26.99 -14.75
C GLN A 193 38.41 26.82 -14.37
N ALA A 194 38.86 25.59 -14.07
CA ALA A 194 40.27 25.33 -13.77
C ALA A 194 41.19 25.58 -14.98
N ALA A 195 40.73 25.30 -16.20
CA ALA A 195 41.48 25.56 -17.43
C ALA A 195 41.58 27.06 -17.76
N THR A 196 40.53 27.85 -17.47
CA THR A 196 40.55 29.31 -17.67
C THR A 196 41.36 30.05 -16.61
N ALA A 197 41.48 29.50 -15.40
CA ALA A 197 42.30 30.07 -14.32
C ALA A 197 43.82 29.88 -14.53
N LEU A 198 44.24 28.87 -15.30
CA LEU A 198 45.65 28.60 -15.62
C LEU A 198 46.15 29.33 -16.88
N THR A 199 45.25 29.99 -17.63
CA THR A 199 45.56 30.74 -18.86
C THR A 199 45.51 32.26 -18.67
N ARG A 200 45.32 32.73 -17.43
CA ARG A 200 45.49 34.11 -16.98
C ARG A 200 46.70 34.23 -16.06
#